data_AF-A0A1X7CU36-F1
#
_entry.id   AF-A0A1X7CU36-F1
#
_cell.length_a   1.000
_cell.length_b   1.000
_cell.length_c   1.000
_cell.angle_alpha   90.00
_cell.angle_beta   90.00
_cell.angle_gamma   90.00
#
_symmetry.space_group_name_H-M   'P 1'
#
loop_
_entity.id
_entity.type
_entity.pdbx_description
1 polymer ?
#
loop_
_entity_poly.entity_id
_entity_poly.type
_entity_poly.pdbx_seq_one_letter_code
_entity_poly.pdbx_strand_id
1 'polypeptide(L)'
;MNGFDMMAEAKMRQWEKDKKDGCKSASVKDTVSVSSGESLEKQLYADIKRLIKQSFQAGPVEQKQMLKEAEKLQIQLSARLERSGYNNISKYFSDEIKKLKAGNSE
;
A
#
# COMPACT_ATOMS: atom_id res chain seq x y z
N MET A 1 -10.57 -14.42 0.61
CA MET A 1 -9.85 -13.24 1.14
C MET A 1 -8.63 -13.75 1.90
N ASN A 2 -7.40 -13.44 1.48
CA ASN A 2 -6.18 -13.90 2.15
C ASN A 2 -6.04 -13.19 3.51
N GLY A 3 -5.84 -13.92 4.61
CA GLY A 3 -5.69 -13.33 5.96
C GLY A 3 -4.56 -12.30 6.08
N PHE A 4 -3.55 -12.39 5.21
CA PHE A 4 -2.47 -11.41 5.06
C PHE A 4 -2.95 -10.05 4.55
N ASP A 5 -3.95 -10.04 3.67
CA ASP A 5 -4.60 -8.83 3.16
C ASP A 5 -5.21 -8.02 4.32
N MET A 6 -5.85 -8.74 5.24
CA MET A 6 -6.50 -8.21 6.43
C MET A 6 -5.50 -7.64 7.43
N MET A 7 -4.32 -8.26 7.60
CA MET A 7 -3.28 -7.75 8.51
C MET A 7 -2.64 -6.46 7.99
N ALA A 8 -2.36 -6.39 6.69
CA ALA A 8 -1.82 -5.19 6.09
C ALA A 8 -2.83 -4.03 6.04
N GLU A 9 -4.09 -4.33 5.74
CA GLU A 9 -5.18 -3.35 5.85
C GLU A 9 -5.36 -2.87 7.30
N ALA A 10 -5.30 -3.78 8.28
CA ALA A 10 -5.37 -3.44 9.70
C ALA A 10 -4.20 -2.55 10.12
N LYS A 11 -2.97 -2.83 9.64
CA LYS A 11 -1.79 -2.01 9.92
C LYS A 11 -1.89 -0.63 9.28
N MET A 12 -2.44 -0.52 8.07
CA MET A 12 -2.75 0.78 7.44
C MET A 12 -3.79 1.56 8.22
N ARG A 13 -4.90 0.93 8.62
CA ARG A 13 -5.93 1.58 9.43
C ARG A 13 -5.39 2.03 10.78
N GLN A 14 -4.53 1.23 11.41
CA GLN A 14 -3.88 1.61 12.66
C GLN A 14 -2.94 2.80 12.48
N TRP A 15 -2.17 2.83 11.39
CA TRP A 15 -1.34 3.98 11.02
C TRP A 15 -2.16 5.25 10.77
N GLU A 16 -3.27 5.17 10.03
CA GLU A 16 -4.15 6.32 9.80
C GLU A 16 -4.76 6.84 11.09
N LYS A 17 -5.13 5.94 12.01
CA LYS A 17 -5.60 6.31 13.35
C LYS A 17 -4.50 7.02 14.14
N ASP A 18 -3.29 6.47 14.17
CA ASP A 18 -2.13 7.04 14.88
C ASP A 18 -1.76 8.43 14.34
N LYS A 19 -1.80 8.60 13.01
CA LYS A 19 -1.63 9.90 12.35
C LYS A 19 -2.74 10.90 12.72
N LYS A 20 -3.98 10.43 12.88
CA LYS A 20 -5.13 11.27 13.27
C LYS A 20 -5.11 11.65 14.75
N ASP A 21 -4.68 10.74 15.62
CA ASP A 21 -4.60 10.95 17.07
C ASP A 21 -3.39 11.80 17.49
N GLY A 22 -2.28 11.73 16.72
CA GLY A 22 -1.10 12.58 16.91
C GLY A 22 -1.28 14.05 16.51
N CYS A 23 -2.41 14.42 15.91
CA CYS A 23 -2.70 15.80 15.50
C CYS A 23 -3.72 16.44 16.44
N LYS A 24 -3.26 16.82 17.65
CA LYS A 24 -3.93 17.90 18.38
C LYS A 24 -3.53 19.22 17.73
N SER A 25 -4.55 19.97 17.30
CA SER A 25 -4.51 21.36 16.84
C SER A 25 -4.10 21.61 15.38
N ALA A 26 -5.10 21.71 14.50
CA ALA A 26 -5.44 22.96 13.82
C ALA A 26 -6.69 22.77 12.94
N SER A 27 -7.79 23.45 13.31
CA SER A 27 -8.95 23.65 12.44
C SER A 27 -8.54 24.44 11.20
N VAL A 28 -8.65 23.89 9.99
CA VAL A 28 -8.90 24.69 8.78
C VAL A 28 -9.78 23.91 7.79
N LYS A 29 -10.70 24.67 7.20
CA LYS A 29 -11.88 24.35 6.40
C LYS A 29 -11.63 23.61 5.08
N ASP A 30 -12.61 22.77 4.75
CA ASP A 30 -13.21 22.46 3.45
C ASP A 30 -12.44 22.84 2.18
N THR A 31 -12.02 21.83 1.40
CA THR A 31 -12.27 21.75 -0.05
C THR A 31 -11.74 20.43 -0.64
N VAL A 32 -12.53 19.89 -1.57
CA VAL A 32 -12.30 18.70 -2.42
C VAL A 32 -12.69 17.36 -1.79
N SER A 33 -13.90 16.95 -2.18
CA SER A 33 -14.46 15.61 -2.02
C SER A 33 -13.68 14.57 -2.86
N VAL A 34 -12.47 14.26 -2.42
CA VAL A 34 -11.93 12.89 -2.53
C VAL A 34 -12.70 12.11 -1.48
N SER A 35 -13.30 10.96 -1.79
CA SER A 35 -14.01 10.14 -0.80
C SER A 35 -13.12 10.00 0.45
N SER A 36 -13.43 10.73 1.51
CA SER A 36 -12.43 11.29 2.45
C SER A 36 -11.93 10.29 3.50
N GLY A 37 -11.87 9.00 3.15
CA GLY A 37 -11.48 7.92 4.06
C GLY A 37 -10.37 7.00 3.54
N GLU A 38 -9.92 7.15 2.28
CA GLU A 38 -8.86 6.32 1.73
C GLU A 38 -7.60 7.14 1.47
N SER A 39 -6.61 7.00 2.36
CA SER A 39 -5.27 7.57 2.15
C SER A 39 -4.69 7.09 0.82
N LEU A 40 -4.00 7.96 0.08
CA LEU A 40 -3.32 7.62 -1.19
C LEU A 40 -2.39 6.40 -1.04
N GLU A 41 -1.85 6.18 0.15
CA GLU A 41 -1.08 4.99 0.54
C GLU A 41 -1.89 3.68 0.45
N LYS A 42 -3.17 3.68 0.82
CA LYS A 42 -4.08 2.54 0.62
C LYS A 42 -4.33 2.27 -0.85
N GLN A 43 -4.56 3.34 -1.64
CA GLN A 43 -4.74 3.20 -3.07
C GLN A 43 -3.49 2.59 -3.73
N LEU A 44 -2.30 3.07 -3.36
CA LEU A 44 -1.03 2.50 -3.83
C LEU A 44 -0.92 1.01 -3.46
N TYR A 45 -1.26 0.64 -2.23
CA TYR A 45 -1.18 -0.75 -1.80
C TYR A 45 -2.21 -1.67 -2.48
N ALA A 46 -3.43 -1.19 -2.69
CA ALA A 46 -4.44 -1.89 -3.46
C ALA A 46 -4.01 -2.07 -4.93
N ASP A 47 -3.39 -1.04 -5.51
CA ASP A 47 -2.90 -1.05 -6.89
C ASP A 47 -1.74 -2.05 -7.07
N ILE A 48 -0.77 -2.05 -6.16
CA ILE A 48 0.34 -3.02 -6.12
C ILE A 48 -0.20 -4.45 -6.06
N LYS A 49 -1.16 -4.73 -5.16
CA LYS A 49 -1.80 -6.05 -5.07
C LYS A 49 -2.50 -6.45 -6.37
N ARG A 50 -3.22 -5.51 -6.98
CA ARG A 50 -3.93 -5.73 -8.24
C ARG A 50 -2.97 -6.06 -9.36
N LEU A 51 -1.90 -5.28 -9.52
CA LEU A 51 -0.85 -5.51 -10.52
C LEU A 51 -0.16 -6.85 -10.32
N ILE A 52 0.17 -7.21 -9.07
CA ILE A 52 0.77 -8.51 -8.75
C ILE A 52 -0.19 -9.64 -9.13
N LYS A 53 -1.47 -9.58 -8.73
CA LYS A 53 -2.47 -10.61 -9.09
C LYS A 53 -2.73 -10.71 -10.60
N GLN A 54 -2.80 -9.57 -11.29
CA GLN A 54 -2.99 -9.53 -12.75
C GLN A 54 -1.76 -10.08 -13.48
N SER A 55 -0.55 -9.82 -12.95
CA SER A 55 0.68 -10.32 -13.55
C SER A 55 0.73 -11.85 -13.62
N PHE A 56 0.10 -12.56 -12.69
CA PHE A 56 0.03 -14.03 -12.70
C PHE A 56 -0.96 -14.59 -13.72
N GLN A 57 -1.94 -13.79 -14.16
CA GLN A 57 -2.91 -14.16 -15.18
C GLN A 57 -2.49 -13.70 -16.59
N ALA A 58 -1.46 -12.85 -16.67
CA ALA A 58 -0.97 -12.27 -17.91
C ALA A 58 0.15 -13.13 -18.52
N GLY A 59 0.43 -12.92 -19.82
CA GLY A 59 1.55 -13.57 -20.48
C GLY A 59 2.91 -13.15 -19.88
N PRO A 60 4.00 -13.92 -20.10
CA PRO A 60 5.30 -13.70 -19.44
C PRO A 60 5.91 -12.29 -19.67
N VAL A 61 5.60 -11.65 -20.81
CA VAL A 61 6.04 -10.28 -21.10
C VAL A 61 5.25 -9.26 -20.29
N GLU A 62 3.93 -9.39 -20.25
CA GLU A 62 3.03 -8.51 -19.50
C GLU A 62 3.21 -8.69 -17.99
N GLN A 63 3.41 -9.93 -17.54
CA GLN A 63 3.77 -10.24 -16.15
C GLN A 63 4.97 -9.41 -15.71
N LYS A 64 6.06 -9.42 -16.50
CA LYS A 64 7.28 -8.67 -16.17
C LYS A 64 7.05 -7.17 -16.15
N GLN A 65 6.21 -6.64 -17.03
CA GLN A 65 5.85 -5.22 -17.04
C GLN A 65 5.00 -4.84 -15.82
N MET A 66 3.96 -5.61 -15.52
CA MET A 66 3.08 -5.40 -14.36
C MET A 66 3.85 -5.51 -13.04
N LEU A 67 4.77 -6.47 -12.92
CA LEU A 67 5.63 -6.59 -11.74
C LEU A 67 6.60 -5.41 -11.61
N LYS A 68 7.13 -4.88 -12.72
CA LYS A 68 7.99 -3.69 -12.71
C LYS A 68 7.20 -2.43 -12.30
N GLU A 69 5.94 -2.32 -12.73
CA GLU A 69 5.07 -1.22 -12.32
C GLU A 69 4.70 -1.34 -10.83
N ALA A 70 4.37 -2.55 -10.36
CA ALA A 70 4.12 -2.82 -8.95
C ALA A 70 5.33 -2.46 -8.07
N GLU A 71 6.56 -2.71 -8.54
CA GLU A 71 7.79 -2.33 -7.85
C GLU A 71 7.96 -0.80 -7.76
N LYS A 72 7.63 -0.04 -8.82
CA LYS A 72 7.66 1.43 -8.76
C LYS A 72 6.67 1.97 -7.74
N LEU A 73 5.46 1.44 -7.72
CA LEU A 73 4.43 1.85 -6.76
C LEU A 73 4.82 1.46 -5.33
N GLN A 74 5.48 0.32 -5.14
CA GLN A 74 6.06 -0.06 -3.85
C GLN A 74 7.11 0.95 -3.38
N ILE A 75 8.04 1.35 -4.25
CA ILE A 75 9.05 2.38 -3.93
C ILE A 75 8.36 3.70 -3.55
N GLN A 76 7.31 4.09 -4.28
CA GLN A 76 6.55 5.31 -3.99
C GLN A 76 5.84 5.24 -2.63
N LEU A 77 5.24 4.09 -2.29
CA LEU A 77 4.60 3.84 -1.00
C LEU A 77 5.64 3.88 0.13
N SER A 78 6.78 3.20 -0.05
CA SER A 78 7.88 3.19 0.90
C SER A 78 8.43 4.59 1.16
N ALA A 79 8.77 5.33 0.11
CA ALA A 79 9.28 6.69 0.24
C ALA A 79 8.30 7.63 0.97
N ARG A 80 6.99 7.46 0.77
CA ARG A 80 5.97 8.24 1.49
C ARG A 80 5.89 7.91 2.97
N LEU A 81 5.95 6.62 3.30
CA LEU A 81 5.93 6.14 4.69
C LEU A 81 7.20 6.55 5.43
N GLU A 82 8.37 6.41 4.79
CA GLU A 82 9.66 6.81 5.34
C GLU A 82 9.74 8.33 5.56
N ARG A 83 9.30 9.13 4.59
CA ARG A 83 9.23 10.60 4.73
C ARG A 83 8.31 11.04 5.87
N SER A 84 7.32 10.21 6.21
CA SER A 84 6.39 10.45 7.31
C SER A 84 6.91 9.89 8.65
N GLY A 85 8.13 9.32 8.69
CA GLY A 85 8.76 8.77 9.90
C GLY A 85 8.39 7.31 10.20
N TYR A 86 7.61 6.65 9.33
CA TYR A 86 7.05 5.32 9.56
C TYR A 86 7.86 4.21 8.87
N ASN A 87 9.18 4.19 9.10
CA ASN A 87 10.11 3.24 8.49
C ASN A 87 9.75 1.76 8.75
N ASN A 88 9.26 1.46 9.96
CA ASN A 88 8.82 0.11 10.33
C ASN A 88 7.61 -0.37 9.53
N ILE A 89 6.72 0.56 9.17
CA ILE A 89 5.52 0.28 8.37
C ILE A 89 5.91 0.11 6.89
N SER A 90 6.85 0.93 6.38
CA SER A 90 7.44 0.77 5.04
C SER A 90 8.06 -0.63 4.86
N LYS A 91 8.84 -1.07 5.85
CA LYS A 91 9.45 -2.41 5.87
C LYS A 91 8.42 -3.52 5.92
N TYR A 92 7.37 -3.37 6.73
CA TYR A 92 6.28 -4.34 6.83
C TYR A 92 5.57 -4.52 5.48
N PHE A 93 5.19 -3.44 4.80
CA PHE A 93 4.55 -3.56 3.48
C PHE A 93 5.47 -4.15 2.43
N SER A 94 6.76 -3.83 2.47
CA SER A 94 7.73 -4.42 1.55
C SER A 94 7.86 -5.93 1.73
N ASP A 95 7.84 -6.40 2.98
CA ASP A 95 7.87 -7.83 3.29
C ASP A 95 6.59 -8.54 2.82
N GLU A 96 5.43 -7.93 3.03
CA GLU A 96 4.14 -8.47 2.59
C GLU A 96 4.02 -8.53 1.05
N ILE A 97 4.51 -7.51 0.33
CA ILE A 97 4.55 -7.52 -1.14
C ILE A 97 5.48 -8.63 -1.64
N LYS A 98 6.63 -8.81 -0.97
CA LYS A 98 7.58 -9.87 -1.31
C LYS A 98 6.97 -11.27 -1.10
N LYS A 99 6.23 -11.46 -0.01
CA LYS A 99 5.46 -12.69 0.25
C LYS A 99 4.36 -12.92 -0.77
N LEU A 100 3.63 -11.88 -1.18
CA LEU A 100 2.61 -11.97 -2.23
C LEU A 100 3.18 -12.41 -3.57
N LYS A 101 4.40 -11.98 -3.90
CA LYS A 101 5.12 -12.39 -5.10
C LYS A 101 5.59 -13.85 -5.02
N ALA A 102 6.01 -14.31 -3.82
CA ALA A 102 6.49 -15.67 -3.60
C ALA A 102 5.35 -16.70 -3.48
N GLY A 103 4.28 -16.39 -2.77
CA GLY A 103 3.16 -17.32 -2.46
C GLY A 103 2.13 -17.51 -3.59
N ASN A 104 2.31 -16.86 -4.74
CA ASN A 104 1.53 -17.13 -5.96
C ASN A 104 2.36 -17.91 -7.00
N SER A 105 3.51 -18.46 -6.58
CA SER A 105 4.37 -19.33 -7.41
C SER A 105 4.15 -20.82 -7.13
N GLU A 106 3.02 -21.20 -6.52
CA GLU A 106 2.58 -22.58 -6.31
C GLU A 106 1.32 -22.89 -7.13
#